data_AF-A0A9D4CWL1-F1
#
_entry.id   AF-A0A9D4CWL1-F1
#
_cell.length_a   1.000
_cell.length_b   1.000
_cell.length_c   1.000
_cell.angle_alpha   90.00
_cell.angle_beta   90.00
_cell.angle_gamma   90.00
#
_symmetry.space_group_name_H-M   'P 1'
#
loop_
_entity.id
_entity.type
_entity.pdbx_description
1 polymer ?
#
loop_
_entity_poly.entity_id
_entity_poly.type
_entity_poly.pdbx_seq_one_letter_code
_entity_poly.pdbx_strand_id
1 'polypeptide(L)'
;MDQYVLEEGVLRIARTYRREVLVYPEDGDEAKANKHAAYRQFVKWQHGRLGAGVRRVVPSCCVWRIRDTFSDPFGQYTGFNTGRIG
;
A
#
# COMPACT_ATOMS: atom_id res chain seq x y z
N MET A 1 13.54 -2.94 1.46
CA MET A 1 12.28 -2.66 0.73
C MET A 1 11.73 -3.93 0.12
N ASP A 2 12.52 -4.64 -0.68
CA ASP A 2 12.05 -5.80 -1.45
C ASP A 2 11.45 -6.89 -0.56
N GLN A 3 12.14 -7.32 0.50
CA GLN A 3 11.67 -8.37 1.43
C GLN A 3 10.46 -7.98 2.30
N TYR A 4 10.19 -6.69 2.52
CA TYR A 4 9.18 -6.24 3.48
C TYR A 4 8.01 -5.49 2.86
N VAL A 5 8.17 -4.97 1.65
CA VAL A 5 7.24 -4.06 0.98
C VAL A 5 6.80 -4.60 -0.39
N LEU A 6 7.67 -5.32 -1.11
CA LEU A 6 7.37 -5.86 -2.44
C LEU A 6 7.12 -7.37 -2.43
N GLU A 7 7.52 -8.06 -1.38
CA GLU A 7 7.33 -9.50 -1.23
C GLU A 7 5.83 -9.84 -1.13
N GLU A 8 5.38 -10.69 -2.05
CA GLU A 8 3.96 -10.96 -2.27
C GLU A 8 3.31 -11.69 -1.10
N GLY A 9 4.06 -12.54 -0.37
CA GLY A 9 3.59 -13.21 0.83
C GLY A 9 3.20 -12.21 1.93
N VAL A 10 4.07 -11.26 2.24
CA VAL A 10 3.81 -10.16 3.19
C VAL A 10 2.59 -9.33 2.75
N LEU A 11 2.49 -8.97 1.47
CA LEU A 11 1.36 -8.19 0.97
C LEU A 11 0.04 -8.97 1.03
N ARG A 12 0.06 -10.27 0.70
CA ARG A 12 -1.10 -11.15 0.83
C ARG A 12 -1.58 -11.22 2.27
N ILE A 13 -0.70 -11.44 3.24
CA ILE A 13 -1.08 -11.44 4.67
C ILE A 13 -1.66 -10.09 5.09
N ALA A 14 -1.03 -8.98 4.69
CA ALA A 14 -1.50 -7.64 5.04
C ALA A 14 -2.89 -7.33 4.44
N ARG A 15 -3.15 -7.79 3.21
CA ARG A 15 -4.43 -7.71 2.51
C ARG A 15 -5.51 -8.55 3.20
N THR A 16 -5.23 -9.83 3.43
CA THR A 16 -6.13 -10.75 4.15
C THR A 16 -6.50 -10.21 5.52
N TYR A 17 -5.53 -9.74 6.30
CA TYR A 17 -5.82 -9.13 7.60
C TYR A 17 -6.77 -7.93 7.48
N ARG A 18 -6.54 -7.07 6.48
CA ARG A 18 -7.36 -5.88 6.27
C ARG A 18 -8.78 -6.20 5.79
N ARG A 19 -8.95 -7.27 5.00
CA ARG A 19 -10.25 -7.73 4.53
C ARG A 19 -11.02 -8.48 5.62
N GLU A 20 -10.39 -9.48 6.23
CA GLU A 20 -11.08 -10.41 7.14
C GLU A 20 -11.22 -9.85 8.55
N VAL A 21 -10.19 -9.18 9.09
CA VAL A 21 -10.18 -8.71 10.48
C VAL A 21 -10.69 -7.28 10.59
N LEU A 22 -10.26 -6.42 9.67
CA LEU A 22 -10.64 -5.00 9.69
C LEU A 22 -11.86 -4.69 8.81
N VAL A 23 -12.36 -5.67 8.04
CA VAL A 23 -13.58 -5.57 7.23
C VAL A 23 -13.55 -4.39 6.24
N TYR A 24 -12.37 -4.07 5.70
CA TYR A 24 -12.28 -3.10 4.62
C TYR A 24 -12.46 -3.80 3.27
N PRO A 25 -13.25 -3.21 2.36
CA PRO A 25 -13.37 -3.73 1.01
C PRO A 25 -12.02 -3.65 0.28
N GLU A 26 -11.71 -4.70 -0.49
CA GLU A 26 -10.55 -4.71 -1.37
C GLU A 26 -10.89 -4.10 -2.73
N ASP A 27 -9.86 -3.54 -3.38
CA ASP A 27 -9.94 -3.22 -4.80
C ASP A 27 -10.10 -4.54 -5.58
N GLY A 28 -11.01 -4.60 -6.55
CA GLY A 28 -11.18 -5.79 -7.41
C GLY A 28 -9.99 -6.07 -8.34
N ASP A 29 -9.12 -5.07 -8.53
CA ASP A 29 -7.84 -5.20 -9.22
C ASP A 29 -6.74 -5.57 -8.22
N GLU A 30 -6.13 -6.73 -8.42
CA GLU A 30 -5.11 -7.26 -7.53
C GLU A 30 -3.84 -6.41 -7.50
N ALA A 31 -3.38 -5.90 -8.64
CA ALA A 31 -2.21 -5.05 -8.74
C ALA A 31 -2.45 -3.72 -8.01
N LYS A 32 -3.67 -3.17 -8.12
CA LYS A 32 -4.09 -1.99 -7.36
C LYS A 32 -4.12 -2.25 -5.86
N ALA A 33 -4.68 -3.39 -5.44
CA ALA A 33 -4.68 -3.80 -4.04
C ALA A 33 -3.25 -3.96 -3.49
N ASN A 34 -2.35 -4.58 -4.26
CA ASN A 34 -0.93 -4.74 -3.93
C ASN A 34 -0.19 -3.40 -3.82
N LYS A 35 -0.36 -2.47 -4.78
CA LYS A 35 0.20 -1.11 -4.69
C LYS A 35 -0.21 -0.43 -3.39
N HIS A 36 -1.51 -0.43 -3.09
CA HIS A 36 -2.05 0.21 -1.89
C HIS A 36 -1.55 -0.46 -0.60
N ALA A 37 -1.43 -1.79 -0.59
CA ALA A 37 -0.84 -2.52 0.53
C ALA A 37 0.64 -2.18 0.71
N ALA A 38 1.42 -2.13 -0.37
CA ALA A 38 2.83 -1.77 -0.35
C ALA A 38 3.08 -0.37 0.19
N TYR A 39 2.28 0.64 -0.19
CA TYR A 39 2.42 1.99 0.39
C TYR A 39 2.19 2.00 1.90
N ARG A 40 1.16 1.31 2.40
CA ARG A 40 0.90 1.21 3.85
C ARG A 40 2.00 0.43 4.57
N GLN A 41 2.47 -0.65 3.95
CA GLN A 41 3.51 -1.50 4.50
C GLN A 41 4.84 -0.77 4.60
N PHE A 42 5.20 0.05 3.60
CA PHE A 42 6.37 0.92 3.66
C PHE A 42 6.29 1.89 4.85
N VAL A 43 5.14 2.55 5.02
CA VAL A 43 4.92 3.49 6.13
C VAL A 43 5.03 2.77 7.47
N LYS A 44 4.45 1.57 7.59
CA LYS A 44 4.51 0.75 8.81
C LYS A 44 5.94 0.29 9.12
N TRP A 45 6.70 -0.09 8.09
CA TRP A 45 8.09 -0.49 8.23
C TRP A 45 8.99 0.67 8.70
N GLN A 46 8.81 1.87 8.14
CA GLN A 46 9.66 3.03 8.46
C GLN A 46 9.26 3.75 9.74
N HIS A 47 7.97 3.82 10.06
CA HIS A 47 7.46 4.66 11.14
C HIS A 47 6.70 3.88 12.22
N GLY A 48 6.59 2.56 12.09
CA GLY A 48 5.80 1.74 13.01
C GLY A 48 4.29 1.98 12.86
N ARG A 49 3.56 1.73 13.96
CA ARG A 49 2.10 1.93 13.99
C ARG A 49 1.80 3.42 14.10
N LEU A 50 1.13 3.96 13.08
CA LEU A 50 0.56 5.30 13.11
C LEU A 50 -0.90 5.25 13.60
N GLY A 51 -1.33 6.28 14.34
CA GLY A 51 -2.72 6.46 14.76
C GLY A 51 -3.65 6.76 13.58
N ALA A 52 -4.96 6.66 13.80
CA ALA A 52 -5.95 7.02 12.79
C ALA A 52 -5.76 8.48 12.34
N GLY A 53 -5.82 8.71 11.02
CA GLY A 53 -5.60 10.03 10.42
C GLY A 53 -4.13 10.48 10.33
N VAL A 54 -3.21 9.85 11.05
CA VAL A 54 -1.77 10.17 10.95
C VAL A 54 -1.18 9.43 9.76
N ARG A 55 -0.82 10.20 8.72
CA ARG A 55 -0.34 9.66 7.45
C ARG A 55 1.00 10.26 7.08
N ARG A 56 1.85 9.44 6.42
CA ARG A 56 3.17 9.84 5.94
C ARG A 56 3.25 9.67 4.43
N VAL A 57 3.96 10.59 3.79
CA VAL A 57 4.22 10.55 2.35
C VAL A 57 5.36 9.57 2.10
N VAL A 58 5.17 8.66 1.14
CA VAL A 58 6.21 7.74 0.68
C VAL A 58 7.17 8.51 -0.25
N PRO A 59 8.50 8.39 -0.09
CA PRO A 59 9.46 9.04 -0.99
C PRO A 59 9.26 8.64 -2.45
N SER A 60 9.53 9.56 -3.38
CA SER A 60 9.29 9.36 -4.82
C SER A 60 10.01 8.13 -5.38
N CYS A 61 11.26 7.89 -4.98
CA CYS A 61 12.02 6.72 -5.41
C CYS A 61 11.34 5.39 -5.04
N CYS A 62 10.75 5.33 -3.84
CA CYS A 62 10.01 4.17 -3.37
C CYS A 62 8.66 4.03 -4.09
N VAL A 63 7.97 5.14 -4.35
CA VAL A 63 6.72 5.15 -5.12
C VAL A 63 6.95 4.58 -6.52
N TRP A 64 7.98 5.03 -7.22
CA TRP A 64 8.31 4.52 -8.55
C TRP A 64 8.58 3.02 -8.53
N ARG A 65 9.41 2.54 -7.60
CA ARG A 65 9.69 1.10 -7.48
C ARG A 65 8.43 0.26 -7.22
N ILE A 66 7.52 0.73 -6.38
CA ILE A 66 6.23 0.04 -6.13
C ILE A 66 5.37 0.01 -7.40
N ARG A 67 5.34 1.12 -8.16
CA ARG A 67 4.56 1.22 -9.40
C ARG A 67 5.13 0.35 -10.52
N ASP A 68 6.45 0.21 -10.60
CA ASP A 68 7.11 -0.67 -11.57
C ASP A 68 6.83 -2.15 -11.26
N THR A 69 6.79 -2.51 -9.97
CA THR A 69 6.50 -3.89 -9.53
C THR A 69 5.03 -4.25 -9.75
N PHE A 70 4.12 -3.32 -9.47
CA PHE A 70 2.67 -3.52 -9.57
C PHE A 70 2.08 -2.50 -10.54
N SER A 71 2.41 -2.64 -11.83
CA SER A 71 2.01 -1.70 -12.88
C SER A 71 0.49 -1.57 -12.97
N ASP A 72 0.03 -0.36 -13.33
CA ASP A 72 -1.36 -0.16 -13.74
C ASP A 72 -1.42 -0.28 -15.27
N PRO A 73 -2.34 -1.07 -15.86
CA PRO A 73 -2.43 -1.23 -17.31
C PRO A 73 -2.63 0.09 -18.06
N PHE A 74 -3.26 1.07 -17.43
CA PHE A 74 -3.55 2.38 -18.02
C PHE A 74 -2.57 3.47 -17.55
N GLY A 75 -1.62 3.14 -16.68
CA GLY A 75 -0.63 4.09 -16.13
C GLY A 75 -1.24 5.22 -15.32
N GLN A 76 -2.51 5.10 -14.91
CA GLN A 76 -3.22 6.15 -14.19
C GLN A 76 -2.95 6.05 -12.68
N TYR A 77 -2.07 6.91 -12.17
CA TYR A 77 -1.75 6.94 -10.76
C TYR A 77 -2.26 8.20 -10.09
N THR A 78 -2.96 8.03 -8.97
CA THR A 78 -3.36 9.15 -8.11
C THR A 78 -2.26 9.47 -7.09
N GLY A 79 -2.16 10.75 -6.75
CA GLY A 79 -1.23 11.26 -5.74
C GLY A 79 -1.68 11.00 -4.30
N PHE A 80 -0.92 11.54 -3.36
CA PHE A 80 -1.27 11.45 -1.93
C PHE A 80 -2.52 12.29 -1.62
N ASN A 81 -3.64 11.62 -1.38
CA ASN A 81 -4.86 12.28 -0.91
C ASN A 81 -4.75 12.52 0.61
N THR A 82 -4.66 13.78 1.06
CA THR A 82 -4.50 14.08 2.51
C THR A 82 -5.78 13.85 3.32
N GLY A 83 -6.96 13.98 2.71
CA GLY A 83 -8.26 13.91 3.40
C GLY A 83 -8.83 12.51 3.56
N ARG A 84 -8.20 11.48 2.95
CA ARG A 84 -8.70 10.11 3.06
C ARG A 84 -8.45 9.54 4.47
N ILE A 85 -9.54 9.27 5.18
CA ILE A 85 -9.54 8.52 6.44
C ILE A 85 -9.44 7.04 6.09
N GLY A 86 -8.52 6.35 6.78
CA GLY A 86 -8.06 5.00 6.45
C GLY A 86 -8.97 3.89 6.91
#